data_AF-A0A1W9LUI2-F1
#
_entry.id   AF-A0A1W9LUI2-F1
#
_cell.length_a   1.000
_cell.length_b   1.000
_cell.length_c   1.000
_cell.angle_alpha   90.00
_cell.angle_beta   90.00
_cell.angle_gamma   90.00
#
_symmetry.space_group_name_H-M   'P 1'
#
loop_
_entity.id
_entity.type
_entity.pdbx_description
1 polymer ?
#
loop_
_entity_poly.entity_id
_entity_poly.type
_entity_poly.pdbx_seq_one_letter_code
_entity_poly.pdbx_strand_id
1 'polypeptide(L)' 'MTNQKLPKNWHEREKLRDKGQFWTPEWVAEAMISYIAKDTDLVFDPAAGRGAFFNALLNINPSVTYFGTDIDEELLQD' A
#
# COMPACT_ATOMS: atom_id res chain seq x y z
N MET A 1 6.18 -2.74 13.53
CA MET A 1 5.31 -1.58 13.80
C MET A 1 6.09 -0.29 13.63
N THR A 2 6.07 0.29 12.44
CA THR A 2 6.61 1.62 12.18
C THR A 2 5.45 2.51 11.79
N ASN A 3 4.76 3.06 12.80
CA ASN A 3 3.90 4.22 12.58
C ASN A 3 4.81 5.36 12.14
N GLN A 4 4.89 5.63 10.84
CA GLN A 4 5.70 6.73 10.32
C GLN A 4 5.15 8.02 10.92
N LYS A 5 6.01 8.73 11.68
CA LYS A 5 5.65 10.02 12.27
C LYS A 5 5.50 11.05 11.16
N LEU A 6 4.26 11.32 10.78
CA LEU A 6 3.96 12.41 9.85
C LEU A 6 4.51 13.73 10.41
N PRO A 7 5.14 14.57 9.56
CA PRO A 7 5.57 15.90 9.97
C PRO A 7 4.40 16.68 10.59
N LYS A 8 4.58 17.30 11.75
CA LYS A 8 3.53 18.16 12.33
C LYS A 8 3.39 19.48 11.58
N ASN A 9 4.45 19.92 10.89
CA ASN A 9 4.45 21.12 10.08
C ASN A 9 3.64 20.92 8.80
N TRP A 10 2.73 21.86 8.52
CA TRP A 10 1.85 21.83 7.35
C TRP A 10 2.61 21.82 6.01
N HIS A 11 3.63 22.67 5.84
CA HIS A 11 4.40 22.76 4.60
C HIS A 11 5.16 21.47 4.31
N GLU A 12 5.69 20.81 5.34
CA GLU A 12 6.36 19.52 5.19
C GLU A 12 5.38 18.40 4.81
N ARG A 13 4.11 18.48 5.23
CA ARG A 13 3.06 17.56 4.72
C ARG A 13 2.68 17.87 3.28
N GLU A 14 2.64 19.15 2.91
CA GLU A 14 2.28 19.56 1.55
C GLU A 14 3.29 19.07 0.51
N LYS A 15 4.58 19.03 0.87
CA LYS A 15 5.62 18.44 0.02
C LYS A 15 5.41 16.95 -0.26
N LEU A 16 4.68 16.22 0.60
CA LEU A 16 4.29 14.83 0.33
C LEU A 16 3.14 14.75 -0.69
N ARG A 17 2.30 15.79 -0.76
CA ARG A 17 1.20 15.91 -1.74
C ARG A 17 1.68 16.28 -3.14
N ASP A 18 2.78 17.03 -3.26
CA ASP A 18 3.41 17.33 -4.56
C ASP A 18 3.82 16.07 -5.34
N LYS A 19 4.07 14.95 -4.65
CA LYS A 19 4.33 13.64 -5.26
C LYS A 19 3.08 12.79 -5.48
N GLY A 20 1.89 13.26 -5.08
CA GLY A 20 0.64 12.48 -5.09
C GLY A 20 0.63 11.27 -4.15
N GLN A 21 1.66 11.09 -3.31
CA GLN A 21 1.84 9.92 -2.47
C GLN A 21 1.01 10.04 -1.19
N PHE A 22 -0.19 9.45 -1.20
CA PHE A 22 -0.97 9.21 0.00
C PHE A 22 -0.81 7.76 0.42
N TRP A 23 -0.32 7.54 1.64
CA TRP A 23 -0.20 6.18 2.16
C TRP A 23 -1.55 5.66 2.61
N THR A 24 -1.96 4.49 2.11
CA THR A 24 -3.09 3.75 2.66
C THR A 24 -2.71 3.29 4.07
N PRO A 25 -3.40 3.75 5.13
CA PRO A 25 -3.15 3.24 6.47
C PRO A 25 -3.41 1.73 6.52
N GLU A 26 -2.63 1.01 7.34
CA GLU A 26 -2.70 -0.46 7.43
C GLU A 26 -4.14 -0.97 7.66
N TRP A 27 -4.88 -0.37 8.60
CA TRP A 27 -6.27 -0.75 8.88
C TRP A 27 -7.21 -0.53 7.68
N VAL A 28 -6.93 0.45 6.81
CA VAL A 28 -7.69 0.67 5.57
C VAL A 28 -7.31 -0.40 4.56
N ALA A 29 -6.02 -0.70 4.42
CA ALA A 29 -5.52 -1.71 3.49
C ALA A 29 -6.09 -3.10 3.81
N GLU A 30 -6.09 -3.49 5.08
CA GLU A 30 -6.68 -4.74 5.54
C GLU A 30 -8.18 -4.81 5.25
N ALA A 31 -8.92 -3.74 5.54
CA ALA A 31 -10.34 -3.68 5.24
C ALA A 31 -10.62 -3.86 3.74
N MET A 32 -9.90 -3.11 2.88
CA MET A 32 -10.05 -3.19 1.43
C MET A 32 -9.73 -4.59 0.89
N ILE A 33 -8.62 -5.19 1.34
CA ILE A 33 -8.20 -6.52 0.88
C ILE A 33 -9.14 -7.62 1.39
N SER A 34 -9.70 -7.48 2.59
CA SER A 34 -10.63 -8.48 3.14
C SER A 34 -11.89 -8.68 2.27
N TYR A 35 -12.30 -7.67 1.50
CA TYR A 35 -13.43 -7.77 0.58
C TYR A 35 -13.13 -8.65 -0.64
N ILE A 36 -11.88 -8.72 -1.09
CA ILE A 36 -11.51 -9.39 -2.34
C ILE A 36 -10.76 -10.71 -2.12
N ALA A 37 -10.07 -10.87 -0.99
CA ALA A 37 -9.13 -11.97 -0.75
C ALA A 37 -9.76 -13.36 -0.61
N LYS A 38 -11.10 -13.48 -0.53
CA LYS A 38 -11.80 -14.76 -0.37
C LYS A 38 -12.10 -15.46 -1.70
N ASP A 39 -12.38 -14.69 -2.75
CA ASP A 39 -12.97 -15.17 -3.99
C ASP A 39 -12.15 -14.74 -5.21
N THR A 40 -10.82 -14.66 -5.07
CA THR A 40 -9.91 -14.36 -6.17
C THR A 40 -8.64 -15.19 -6.08
N ASP A 41 -8.10 -15.55 -7.24
CA ASP A 41 -6.80 -16.22 -7.37
C ASP A 41 -5.66 -15.23 -7.62
N LEU A 42 -5.99 -14.00 -8.05
CA LEU A 42 -5.03 -12.96 -8.43
C LEU A 42 -5.52 -11.57 -8.01
N VAL A 43 -4.62 -10.80 -7.40
CA VAL A 43 -4.77 -9.35 -7.16
C VAL A 43 -3.77 -8.59 -8.00
N PHE A 44 -4.27 -7.60 -8.75
CA PHE A 44 -3.45 -6.63 -9.47
C PHE A 44 -3.50 -5.27 -8.75
N ASP A 45 -2.35 -4.73 -8.37
CA ASP A 45 -2.22 -3.45 -7.66
C ASP A 45 -1.43 -2.41 -8.48
N PRO A 46 -2.11 -1.49 -9.18
CA PRO A 46 -1.46 -0.40 -9.89
C PRO A 46 -1.03 0.72 -8.93
N ALA A 47 0.16 1.28 -9.14
CA ALA A 47 0.78 2.24 -8.23
C ALA A 47 0.93 1.67 -6.81
N ALA A 48 1.51 0.46 -6.75
CA ALA A 48 1.60 -0.33 -5.53
C ALA A 48 2.38 0.37 -4.39
N GLY A 49 3.20 1.38 -4.72
CA GLY A 49 4.09 2.03 -3.77
C GLY A 49 4.96 1.00 -3.04
N ARG A 50 5.09 1.12 -1.72
CA ARG A 50 5.78 0.12 -0.87
C ARG A 50 4.91 -1.08 -0.51
N GLY A 51 3.85 -1.37 -1.26
CA GLY A 51 3.06 -2.60 -1.10
C GLY A 51 2.17 -2.65 0.14
N ALA A 52 1.43 -1.58 0.46
CA ALA A 52 0.47 -1.60 1.56
C ALA A 52 -0.58 -2.72 1.41
N PHE A 53 -1.10 -2.90 0.20
CA PHE A 53 -2.07 -3.95 -0.13
C PHE A 53 -1.44 -5.33 -0.23
N PHE A 54 -0.19 -5.45 -0.72
CA PHE A 54 0.56 -6.70 -0.68
C PHE A 54 0.70 -7.23 0.74
N ASN A 55 1.16 -6.37 1.66
CA ASN A 55 1.35 -6.75 3.07
C ASN A 55 0.01 -7.15 3.73
N ALA A 56 -1.07 -6.42 3.45
CA ALA A 56 -2.39 -6.79 3.93
C ALA A 56 -2.87 -8.15 3.37
N LEU A 57 -2.59 -8.44 2.10
CA LEU A 57 -2.94 -9.73 1.48
C LEU A 57 -2.16 -10.89 2.09
N LEU A 58 -0.87 -10.72 2.36
CA LEU A 58 -0.06 -11.74 3.05
C LEU A 58 -0.63 -12.10 4.43
N ASN A 59 -1.17 -11.12 5.15
CA ASN A 59 -1.79 -11.35 6.46
C ASN A 59 -3.16 -12.04 6.37
N ILE A 60 -3.94 -11.75 5.33
CA ILE A 60 -5.33 -12.21 5.21
C ILE A 60 -5.43 -13.56 4.47
N ASN A 61 -4.79 -13.67 3.31
CA ASN A 61 -4.79 -14.88 2.49
C ASN A 61 -3.53 -14.94 1.60
N PRO A 62 -2.42 -15.50 2.11
CA PRO A 62 -1.16 -15.54 1.36
C PRO A 62 -1.16 -16.54 0.19
N SER A 63 -2.24 -17.28 -0.03
CA SER A 63 -2.35 -18.20 -1.18
C SER A 63 -2.75 -17.51 -2.48
N VAL A 64 -3.29 -16.28 -2.40
CA VAL A 64 -3.67 -15.47 -3.55
C VAL A 64 -2.42 -14.92 -4.23
N THR A 65 -2.35 -15.03 -5.55
CA THR A 65 -1.25 -14.46 -6.32
C THR A 65 -1.35 -12.94 -6.32
N TYR A 66 -0.22 -12.24 -6.20
CA TYR A 66 -0.16 -10.78 -6.23
C TYR A 66 0.74 -10.29 -7.36
N PHE A 67 0.27 -9.30 -8.12
CA PHE A 67 1.05 -8.59 -9.11
C PHE A 67 0.93 -7.08 -8.86
N GLY A 68 2.04 -6.43 -8.52
CA GLY A 68 2.10 -4.98 -8.27
C GLY A 68 2.99 -4.28 -9.28
N THR A 69 2.64 -3.06 -9.67
CA THR A 69 3.48 -2.21 -10.51
C THR A 69 3.49 -0.79 -9.97
N ASP A 70 4.62 -0.10 -10.14
CA ASP A 70 4.75 1.32 -9.87
C ASP A 70 5.60 1.95 -10.97
N ILE A 71 5.36 3.22 -11.26
CA ILE A 71 6.15 3.99 -12.22
C ILE A 71 7.53 4.35 -11.64
N ASP A 72 7.60 4.46 -10.31
CA ASP A 72 8.83 4.70 -9.58
C ASP A 72 9.38 3.36 -9.06
N GLU A 73 10.37 2.81 -9.77
CA GLU A 73 10.98 1.53 -9.42
C GLU A 73 11.63 1.53 -8.03
N GLU A 74 12.04 2.69 -7.50
CA GLU A 74 12.60 2.81 -6.14
C GLU A 74 11.56 2.52 -5.05
N LEU A 75 10.26 2.59 -5.36
CA LEU A 75 9.19 2.26 -4.43
C LEU A 75 8.94 0.76 -4.34
N LEU A 76 9.30 -0.01 -5.37
CA LEU A 76 9.16 -1.47 -5.37
C LEU A 76 10.37 -2.18 -4.74
N GLN A 77 11.45 -1.45 -4.49
CA GLN A 77 12.68 -1.95 -3.90
C GLN A 77 12.78 -1.49 -2.44
N ASP A 78 12.93 -2.43 -1.52
CA ASP A 78 13.29 -2.18 -0.12
C ASP A 78 14.80 -2.31 0.11
#